data_AF-A0A2S4UWU5-F1
#
_entry.id   AF-A0A2S4UWU5-F1
#
_cell.length_a   1.000
_cell.length_b   1.000
_cell.length_c   1.000
_cell.angle_alpha   90.00
_cell.angle_beta   90.00
_cell.angle_gamma   90.00
#
_symmetry.space_group_name_H-M   'P 1'
#
loop_
_entity.id
_entity.type
_entity.pdbx_description
1 polymer ?
#
loop_
_entity_poly.entity_id
_entity_poly.type
_entity_poly.pdbx_seq_one_letter_code
_entity_poly.pdbx_strand_id
1 'polypeptide(L)'
;MEVDSESESLDSSTQTDPDCPPSQIQDKTAKQSKKIEAPKLASAYDSMVKLGYTPKSFIKAFLENTDKKYTGHRQYWVSERGWESTLAVLHTIKKAIRKKRKNHKLWDNFILSEATKIIISQKPPSGAYLRGAYHSSATITKELFTQECKDERDTNLTEDHTPFLFCLVCNKLNARPVKKVPATEPSQDNILPAEDDPDSDNKEIPKELFDETNPRIHVECQSTCDHRQRIIMLANTLTFLACGVSDQVNQFLNYIGISSSCKTAHQALRRLGHQSKEKISAKISESILKNLAPFLCIDNLDFEQKVHDKSLGWENQMFHGTWGYVHHPNPEILASIPAADLTLESYQSAMASVPSFEVLPKMFLPSLDEEESWELVLKAQIADVFLEYVASPADSKVLIPTSPPTVDQLSSDLSDIAMLKLMVASDNSARFLILFSSKPT
;
A
#
# COMPACT_ATOMS: atom_id res chain seq x y z
N MET A 1 2.23 -37.56 49.70
CA MET A 1 2.51 -36.31 50.43
C MET A 1 1.69 -35.24 49.73
N GLU A 2 0.36 -35.20 49.82
CA GLU A 2 -0.50 -35.22 51.02
C GLU A 2 0.11 -34.39 52.14
N VAL A 3 -0.35 -33.14 52.26
CA VAL A 3 -0.89 -32.60 53.53
C VAL A 3 -1.98 -31.57 53.16
N ASP A 4 -3.22 -31.95 53.42
CA ASP A 4 -4.37 -31.06 53.60
C ASP A 4 -4.27 -30.30 54.93
N SER A 5 -4.86 -29.11 55.00
CA SER A 5 -5.56 -28.60 56.19
C SER A 5 -6.41 -27.38 55.80
N GLU A 6 -7.71 -27.64 55.61
CA GLU A 6 -8.89 -26.96 56.21
C GLU A 6 -8.60 -25.82 57.21
N SER A 7 -9.47 -24.86 57.51
CA SER A 7 -10.72 -24.27 56.98
C SER A 7 -11.11 -23.25 58.07
N GLU A 8 -11.65 -22.07 57.75
CA GLU A 8 -12.73 -21.47 58.57
C GLU A 8 -13.31 -20.21 57.92
N SER A 9 -14.60 -20.32 57.65
CA SER A 9 -15.55 -19.30 57.21
C SER A 9 -16.00 -18.42 58.38
N LEU A 10 -16.20 -17.13 58.15
CA LEU A 10 -17.16 -16.32 58.91
C LEU A 10 -17.83 -15.31 57.98
N ASP A 11 -19.09 -15.60 57.69
CA ASP A 11 -20.09 -14.70 57.13
C ASP A 11 -20.27 -13.45 58.02
N SER A 12 -20.39 -12.27 57.40
CA SER A 12 -21.33 -11.27 57.89
C SER A 12 -21.89 -10.47 56.71
N SER A 13 -23.12 -10.83 56.36
CA SER A 13 -24.05 -10.07 55.56
C SER A 13 -24.34 -8.70 56.19
N THR A 14 -24.21 -7.62 55.44
CA THR A 14 -25.01 -6.40 55.67
C THR A 14 -25.59 -5.94 54.34
N GLN A 15 -26.89 -6.17 54.23
CA GLN A 15 -27.79 -5.68 53.20
C GLN A 15 -28.08 -4.21 53.48
N THR A 16 -27.89 -3.32 52.50
CA THR A 16 -28.54 -2.00 52.48
C THR A 16 -28.82 -1.62 51.04
N ASP A 17 -30.11 -1.39 50.77
CA ASP A 17 -30.72 -1.02 49.50
C ASP A 17 -30.22 0.32 48.91
N PRO A 18 -30.49 0.56 47.60
CA PRO A 18 -29.92 1.63 46.81
C PRO A 18 -30.83 2.86 46.80
N ASP A 19 -30.32 4.02 47.22
CA ASP A 19 -30.78 5.33 46.74
C ASP A 19 -29.92 6.48 47.31
N CYS A 20 -28.90 6.91 46.57
CA CYS A 20 -28.33 8.27 46.68
C CYS A 20 -27.40 8.60 45.49
N PRO A 21 -27.47 9.79 44.86
CA PRO A 21 -26.80 10.07 43.59
C PRO A 21 -25.27 10.25 43.71
N PRO A 22 -24.47 9.70 42.78
CA PRO A 22 -23.01 9.79 42.78
C PRO A 22 -22.56 11.11 42.18
N SER A 23 -22.63 12.22 42.93
CA SER A 23 -22.12 13.51 42.43
C SER A 23 -21.47 14.40 43.49
N GLN A 24 -21.58 14.07 44.79
CA GLN A 24 -21.01 14.90 45.86
C GLN A 24 -19.81 14.30 46.60
N ILE A 25 -19.55 12.99 46.44
CA ILE A 25 -18.46 12.31 47.17
C ILE A 25 -17.10 12.52 46.47
N GLN A 26 -17.05 12.53 45.14
CA GLN A 26 -15.82 12.77 44.37
C GLN A 26 -15.31 14.22 44.44
N ASP A 27 -16.22 15.21 44.52
CA ASP A 27 -15.84 16.63 44.62
C ASP A 27 -15.37 17.02 46.04
N LYS A 28 -15.84 16.30 47.08
CA LYS A 28 -15.38 16.48 48.47
C LYS A 28 -13.99 15.87 48.71
N THR A 29 -13.69 14.68 48.17
CA THR A 29 -12.35 14.07 48.25
C THR A 29 -11.30 14.85 47.46
N ALA A 30 -11.63 15.40 46.29
CA ALA A 30 -10.75 16.28 45.52
C ALA A 30 -10.51 17.67 46.17
N LYS A 31 -11.48 18.20 46.92
CA LYS A 31 -11.31 19.43 47.73
C LYS A 31 -10.52 19.18 49.02
N GLN A 32 -10.68 18.02 49.66
CA GLN A 32 -9.89 17.65 50.84
C GLN A 32 -8.43 17.36 50.51
N SER A 33 -8.12 16.68 49.40
CA SER A 33 -6.74 16.42 48.95
C SER A 33 -5.97 17.71 48.65
N LYS A 34 -6.58 18.67 47.93
CA LYS A 34 -6.01 20.00 47.67
C LYS A 34 -5.71 20.81 48.95
N LYS A 35 -6.51 20.62 50.00
CA LYS A 35 -6.35 21.33 51.29
C LYS A 35 -5.18 20.79 52.13
N ILE A 36 -4.79 19.53 51.92
CA ILE A 36 -3.66 18.86 52.60
C ILE A 36 -2.33 19.03 51.83
N GLU A 37 -2.39 19.20 50.51
CA GLU A 37 -1.19 19.42 49.66
C GLU A 37 -0.57 20.81 49.83
N ALA A 38 -1.39 21.86 50.00
CA ALA A 38 -0.92 23.23 50.13
C ALA A 38 0.15 23.45 51.23
N PRO A 39 -0.02 22.96 52.48
CA PRO A 39 1.02 23.12 53.51
C PRO A 39 2.28 22.30 53.24
N LYS A 40 2.16 21.12 52.62
CA LYS A 40 3.32 20.29 52.24
C LYS A 40 4.15 20.93 51.13
N LEU A 41 3.47 21.52 50.14
CA LEU A 41 4.10 22.27 49.06
C LEU A 41 4.81 23.53 49.57
N ALA A 42 4.20 24.25 50.53
CA ALA A 42 4.82 25.41 51.17
C ALA A 42 6.12 25.03 51.89
N SER A 43 6.10 23.95 52.69
CA SER A 43 7.31 23.47 53.37
C SER A 43 8.41 23.03 52.39
N ALA A 44 8.04 22.41 51.27
CA ALA A 44 8.99 21.99 50.24
C ALA A 44 9.60 23.20 49.50
N TYR A 45 8.77 24.19 49.17
CA TYR A 45 9.20 25.44 48.56
C TYR A 45 10.14 26.23 49.47
N ASP A 46 9.79 26.40 50.75
CA ASP A 46 10.64 27.10 51.72
C ASP A 46 12.01 26.42 51.88
N SER A 47 12.03 25.08 51.81
CA SER A 47 13.27 24.30 51.84
C SER A 47 14.11 24.51 50.58
N MET A 48 13.48 24.57 49.39
CA MET A 48 14.18 24.87 48.14
C MET A 48 14.77 26.29 48.13
N VAL A 49 14.00 27.27 48.61
CA VAL A 49 14.44 28.67 48.70
C VAL A 49 15.63 28.82 49.64
N LYS A 50 15.62 28.15 50.80
CA LYS A 50 16.76 28.11 51.74
C LYS A 50 18.03 27.54 51.09
N LEU A 51 17.88 26.61 50.15
CA LEU A 51 18.97 25.98 49.40
C LEU A 51 19.35 26.75 48.12
N GLY A 52 18.74 27.91 47.86
CA GLY A 52 19.03 28.74 46.69
C GLY A 52 18.41 28.23 45.38
N TYR A 53 17.46 27.29 45.44
CA TYR A 53 16.78 26.78 44.25
C TYR A 53 15.42 27.44 44.02
N THR A 54 15.10 27.68 42.75
CA THR A 54 13.72 27.91 42.29
C THR A 54 13.11 26.57 41.88
N PRO A 55 11.78 26.40 41.86
CA PRO A 55 11.17 25.14 41.40
C PRO A 55 11.64 24.69 40.01
N LYS A 56 11.85 25.64 39.08
CA LYS A 56 12.36 25.34 37.73
C LYS A 56 13.83 24.94 37.75
N SER A 57 14.68 25.65 38.49
CA SER A 57 16.10 25.32 38.59
C SER A 57 16.33 24.03 39.37
N PHE A 58 15.48 23.72 40.35
CA PHE A 58 15.47 22.45 41.06
C PHE A 58 15.15 21.29 40.12
N ILE A 59 14.05 21.35 39.36
CA ILE A 59 13.67 20.28 38.41
C ILE A 59 14.78 20.07 37.38
N LYS A 60 15.32 21.15 36.82
CA LYS A 60 16.43 21.08 35.87
C LYS A 60 17.67 20.42 36.50
N ALA A 61 18.11 20.91 37.65
CA ALA A 61 19.28 20.37 38.35
C ALA A 61 19.06 18.91 38.79
N PHE A 62 17.85 18.54 39.21
CA PHE A 62 17.50 17.18 39.61
C PHE A 62 17.61 16.21 38.43
N LEU A 63 17.11 16.59 37.26
CA LEU A 63 17.16 15.76 36.05
C LEU A 63 18.56 15.69 35.43
N GLU A 64 19.36 16.75 35.54
CA GLU A 64 20.73 16.80 35.00
C GLU A 64 21.80 16.22 35.94
N ASN A 65 21.51 16.04 37.22
CA ASN A 65 22.47 15.52 38.20
C ASN A 65 22.85 14.07 37.87
N THR A 66 24.14 13.73 37.96
CA THR A 66 24.70 12.40 37.67
C THR A 66 24.94 11.54 38.91
N ASP A 67 24.62 12.03 40.12
CA ASP A 67 24.83 11.31 41.38
C ASP A 67 24.02 10.01 41.43
N LYS A 68 24.69 8.92 41.87
CA LYS A 68 24.14 7.57 42.00
C LYS A 68 22.93 7.51 42.95
N LYS A 69 22.87 8.40 43.94
CA LYS A 69 21.78 8.44 44.93
C LYS A 69 20.40 8.68 44.30
N TYR A 70 20.33 9.43 43.20
CA TYR A 70 19.07 9.79 42.55
C TYR A 70 18.81 9.03 41.25
N THR A 71 19.68 8.07 40.88
CA THR A 71 19.57 7.31 39.62
C THR A 71 18.23 6.59 39.50
N GLY A 72 17.78 5.90 40.55
CA GLY A 72 16.50 5.19 40.52
C GLY A 72 15.32 6.13 40.29
N HIS A 73 15.27 7.26 40.99
CA HIS A 73 14.20 8.24 40.83
C HIS A 73 14.24 8.98 39.48
N ARG A 74 15.42 9.25 38.92
CA ARG A 74 15.55 9.81 37.56
C ARG A 74 15.13 8.81 36.50
N GLN A 75 15.48 7.52 36.65
CA GLN A 75 15.09 6.48 35.71
C GLN A 75 13.57 6.37 35.56
N TYR A 76 12.79 6.61 36.62
CA TYR A 76 11.32 6.64 36.52
C TYR A 76 10.81 7.74 35.57
N TRP A 77 11.50 8.87 35.41
CA TRP A 77 11.09 9.91 34.46
C TRP A 77 11.23 9.49 33.00
N VAL A 78 12.16 8.57 32.73
CA VAL A 78 12.54 8.12 31.38
C VAL A 78 11.93 6.74 31.05
N SER A 79 11.67 5.92 32.06
CA SER A 79 11.15 4.56 31.90
C SER A 79 9.72 4.56 31.40
N GLU A 80 9.37 3.55 30.61
CA GLU A 80 8.00 3.31 30.13
C GLU A 80 6.99 3.23 31.28
N ARG A 81 7.34 2.55 32.38
CA ARG A 81 6.48 2.43 33.58
C ARG A 81 6.18 3.76 34.28
N GLY A 82 7.06 4.75 34.14
CA GLY A 82 6.87 6.08 34.73
C GLY A 82 6.40 7.14 33.74
N TRP A 83 6.29 6.79 32.45
CA TRP A 83 5.94 7.71 31.36
C TRP A 83 4.60 8.40 31.59
N GLU A 84 3.59 7.67 32.07
CA GLU A 84 2.27 8.24 32.39
C GLU A 84 2.37 9.39 33.41
N SER A 85 3.19 9.20 34.45
CA SER A 85 3.41 10.22 35.48
C SER A 85 4.19 11.43 34.93
N THR A 86 5.20 11.19 34.08
CA THR A 86 5.93 12.25 33.36
C THR A 86 5.01 13.04 32.43
N LEU A 87 4.14 12.36 31.70
CA LEU A 87 3.17 12.94 30.78
C LEU A 87 2.14 13.82 31.52
N ALA A 88 1.69 13.40 32.71
CA ALA A 88 0.84 14.23 33.57
C ALA A 88 1.54 15.54 34.00
N VAL A 89 2.83 15.49 34.32
CA VAL A 89 3.63 16.69 34.61
C VAL A 89 3.73 17.59 33.38
N LEU A 90 4.02 17.04 32.20
CA LEU A 90 4.09 17.80 30.94
C LEU A 90 2.76 18.47 30.58
N HIS A 91 1.63 17.77 30.75
CA HIS A 91 0.30 18.36 30.56
C HIS A 91 0.00 19.48 31.56
N THR A 92 0.42 19.33 32.81
CA THR A 92 0.28 20.38 33.83
C THR A 92 1.12 21.61 33.47
N ILE A 93 2.34 21.40 32.97
CA ILE A 93 3.21 22.48 32.46
C ILE A 93 2.55 23.17 31.25
N LYS A 94 2.05 22.40 30.26
CA LYS A 94 1.31 22.93 29.10
C LYS A 94 0.15 23.81 29.56
N LYS A 95 -0.68 23.32 30.49
CA LYS A 95 -1.83 24.05 31.04
C LYS A 95 -1.41 25.34 31.73
N ALA A 96 -0.32 25.33 32.49
CA ALA A 96 0.19 26.52 33.15
C ALA A 96 0.73 27.58 32.16
N ILE A 97 1.45 27.15 31.13
CA ILE A 97 2.00 28.04 30.08
C ILE A 97 0.88 28.67 29.27
N ARG A 98 -0.10 27.87 28.82
CA ARG A 98 -1.25 28.31 28.01
C ARG A 98 -2.27 29.17 28.76
N LYS A 99 -2.12 29.44 30.07
CA LYS A 99 -2.98 30.42 30.77
C LYS A 99 -2.89 31.84 30.18
N LYS A 100 -1.76 32.20 29.56
CA LYS A 100 -1.58 33.52 28.91
C LYS A 100 -1.57 33.35 27.40
N ARG A 101 -2.46 34.05 26.67
CA ARG A 101 -2.53 33.99 25.19
C ARG A 101 -1.17 34.20 24.50
N LYS A 102 -0.35 35.15 24.98
CA LYS A 102 1.00 35.41 24.44
C LYS A 102 1.94 34.20 24.48
N ASN A 103 1.72 33.27 25.41
CA ASN A 103 2.56 32.09 25.60
C ASN A 103 2.13 30.89 24.76
N HIS A 104 0.96 30.93 24.11
CA HIS A 104 0.50 29.85 23.21
C HIS A 104 1.50 29.67 22.07
N LYS A 105 1.84 30.77 21.39
CA LYS A 105 2.84 30.78 20.31
C LYS A 105 4.21 30.23 20.75
N LEU A 106 4.62 30.49 21.99
CA LEU A 106 5.90 29.97 22.52
C LEU A 106 5.86 28.45 22.70
N TRP A 107 4.74 27.91 23.18
CA TRP A 107 4.54 26.47 23.30
C TRP A 107 4.48 25.80 21.93
N ASP A 108 3.71 26.37 21.00
CA ASP A 108 3.54 25.79 19.66
C ASP A 108 4.87 25.80 18.89
N ASN A 109 5.66 26.87 19.01
CA ASN A 109 7.01 26.93 18.44
C ASN A 109 7.97 25.90 19.05
N PHE A 110 7.84 25.62 20.36
CA PHE A 110 8.63 24.58 21.02
C PHE A 110 8.27 23.19 20.49
N ILE A 111 6.98 22.86 20.38
CA ILE A 111 6.53 21.58 19.82
C ILE A 111 6.96 21.43 18.36
N LEU A 112 6.83 22.49 17.56
CA LEU A 112 7.30 22.50 16.17
C LEU A 112 8.82 22.22 16.09
N SER A 113 9.61 22.81 16.98
CA SER A 113 11.06 22.59 17.05
C SER A 113 11.41 21.13 17.36
N GLU A 114 10.77 20.52 18.36
CA GLU A 114 11.01 19.11 18.70
C GLU A 114 10.53 18.16 17.58
N ALA A 115 9.35 18.40 17.01
CA ALA A 115 8.85 17.62 15.86
C ALA A 115 9.80 17.73 14.65
N THR A 116 10.34 18.92 14.38
CA THR A 116 11.31 19.14 13.30
C THR A 116 12.59 18.32 13.51
N LYS A 117 13.10 18.22 14.74
CA LYS A 117 14.28 17.38 15.04
C LYS A 117 14.02 15.90 14.73
N ILE A 118 12.84 15.40 15.10
CA ILE A 118 12.45 14.01 14.83
C ILE A 118 12.40 13.78 13.31
N ILE A 119 11.72 14.65 12.57
CA ILE A 119 11.59 14.54 11.11
C ILE A 119 12.96 14.62 10.41
N ILE A 120 13.90 15.46 10.87
CA ILE A 120 15.24 15.55 10.28
C ILE A 120 16.07 14.29 10.58
N SER A 121 15.87 13.68 11.74
CA SER A 121 16.56 12.45 12.15
C SER A 121 16.06 11.22 11.39
N GLN A 122 14.76 11.17 11.10
CA GLN A 122 14.12 10.10 10.33
C GLN A 122 14.25 10.37 8.84
N LYS A 123 15.12 9.61 8.18
CA LYS A 123 15.32 9.73 6.74
C LYS A 123 15.74 8.38 6.15
N PRO A 124 15.44 8.15 4.87
CA PRO A 124 15.91 6.97 4.17
C PRO A 124 17.45 6.86 4.18
N PRO A 125 18.00 5.64 4.07
CA PRO A 125 19.44 5.44 4.02
C PRO A 125 20.07 6.19 2.84
N SER A 126 21.18 6.88 3.12
CA SER A 126 21.93 7.62 2.11
C SER A 126 22.66 6.67 1.15
N GLY A 127 22.73 7.04 -0.12
CA GLY A 127 23.55 6.35 -1.13
C GLY A 127 22.74 5.51 -2.10
N ALA A 128 23.44 4.83 -3.00
CA ALA A 128 22.83 4.04 -4.07
C ALA A 128 22.27 2.70 -3.55
N TYR A 129 21.16 2.29 -4.12
CA TYR A 129 20.56 0.97 -3.94
C TYR A 129 21.55 -0.13 -4.37
N LEU A 130 21.66 -1.29 -3.70
CA LEU A 130 20.83 -1.87 -2.61
C LEU A 130 21.07 -1.33 -1.19
N ARG A 131 22.17 -0.60 -0.96
CA ARG A 131 22.59 -0.18 0.39
C ARG A 131 22.02 1.18 0.83
N GLY A 132 21.39 1.90 -0.09
CA GLY A 132 20.74 3.17 0.15
C GLY A 132 19.49 3.35 -0.70
N ALA A 133 18.77 4.43 -0.49
CA ALA A 133 17.46 4.68 -1.08
C ALA A 133 17.53 5.46 -2.42
N TYR A 134 18.57 5.29 -3.24
CA TYR A 134 18.70 5.97 -4.54
C TYR A 134 18.93 5.00 -5.69
N HIS A 135 18.09 5.08 -6.73
CA HIS A 135 18.34 4.41 -8.01
C HIS A 135 18.90 5.40 -9.04
N SER A 136 20.01 5.02 -9.66
CA SER A 136 20.62 5.77 -10.76
C SER A 136 19.96 5.41 -12.09
N SER A 137 19.80 6.38 -12.99
CA SER A 137 19.39 6.12 -14.37
C SER A 137 20.33 5.17 -15.11
N ALA A 138 21.59 5.07 -14.68
CA ALA A 138 22.58 4.17 -15.25
C ALA A 138 22.46 2.70 -14.77
N THR A 139 21.91 2.49 -13.57
CA THR A 139 21.83 1.16 -12.92
C THR A 139 20.39 0.70 -12.71
N ILE A 140 19.41 1.41 -13.27
CA ILE A 140 18.01 1.06 -13.20
C ILE A 140 17.76 -0.30 -13.86
N THR A 141 16.82 -1.06 -13.31
CA THR A 141 16.39 -2.36 -13.80
C THR A 141 14.86 -2.44 -13.81
N LYS A 142 14.30 -3.44 -14.49
CA LYS A 142 12.84 -3.58 -14.66
C LYS A 142 12.14 -3.96 -13.35
N GLU A 143 12.85 -4.63 -12.44
CA GLU A 143 12.33 -5.11 -11.16
C GLU A 143 11.82 -3.94 -10.30
N LEU A 144 12.41 -2.75 -10.43
CA LEU A 144 11.97 -1.52 -9.75
C LEU A 144 10.48 -1.20 -9.96
N PHE A 145 9.92 -1.60 -11.10
CA PHE A 145 8.54 -1.28 -11.49
C PHE A 145 7.55 -2.39 -11.15
N THR A 146 8.02 -3.53 -10.63
CA THR A 146 7.16 -4.61 -10.14
C THR A 146 6.33 -4.14 -8.95
N GLN A 147 5.17 -4.77 -8.75
CA GLN A 147 4.30 -4.42 -7.62
C GLN A 147 5.00 -4.74 -6.29
N GLU A 148 5.65 -5.91 -6.20
CA GLU A 148 6.42 -6.33 -5.03
C GLU A 148 7.49 -5.29 -4.62
N CYS A 149 8.33 -4.83 -5.55
CA CYS A 149 9.33 -3.80 -5.24
C CYS A 149 8.72 -2.41 -4.97
N LYS A 150 7.48 -2.14 -5.35
CA LYS A 150 6.79 -0.91 -4.94
C LYS A 150 6.32 -1.05 -3.50
N ASP A 151 5.58 -2.11 -3.21
CA ASP A 151 5.01 -2.38 -1.88
C ASP A 151 6.11 -2.46 -0.81
N GLU A 152 7.25 -3.09 -1.11
CA GLU A 152 8.40 -3.15 -0.21
C GLU A 152 8.98 -1.74 0.07
N ARG A 153 9.14 -0.90 -0.95
CA ARG A 153 9.67 0.47 -0.79
C ARG A 153 8.71 1.34 0.03
N ASP A 154 7.42 1.17 -0.22
CA ASP A 154 6.36 1.92 0.42
C ASP A 154 6.24 1.55 1.91
N THR A 155 6.32 0.26 2.22
CA THR A 155 6.38 -0.27 3.59
C THR A 155 7.62 0.25 4.31
N ASN A 156 8.81 0.08 3.71
CA ASN A 156 10.06 0.58 4.30
C ASN A 156 10.03 2.10 4.55
N LEU A 157 9.36 2.88 3.69
CA LEU A 157 9.28 4.32 3.89
C LEU A 157 8.39 4.69 5.08
N THR A 158 7.22 4.06 5.17
CA THR A 158 6.18 4.38 6.14
C THR A 158 6.52 3.81 7.52
N GLU A 159 7.06 2.60 7.59
CA GLU A 159 7.36 1.91 8.85
C GLU A 159 8.77 2.20 9.37
N ASP A 160 9.80 2.11 8.52
CA ASP A 160 11.20 2.16 8.96
C ASP A 160 11.83 3.55 8.82
N HIS A 161 11.65 4.20 7.67
CA HIS A 161 12.44 5.39 7.33
C HIS A 161 11.84 6.68 7.86
N THR A 162 10.51 6.83 7.82
CA THR A 162 9.81 8.08 8.17
C THR A 162 8.51 7.91 8.98
N PRO A 163 8.44 7.01 9.98
CA PRO A 163 7.18 6.71 10.68
C PRO A 163 6.56 7.90 11.40
N PHE A 164 7.35 8.82 11.95
CA PHE A 164 6.82 10.00 12.63
C PHE A 164 6.15 10.96 11.65
N LEU A 165 6.76 11.19 10.48
CA LEU A 165 6.16 12.05 9.46
C LEU A 165 4.88 11.41 8.91
N PHE A 166 4.93 10.12 8.61
CA PHE A 166 3.78 9.37 8.13
C PHE A 166 2.60 9.47 9.11
N CYS A 167 2.80 9.12 10.38
CA CYS A 167 1.77 9.22 11.41
C CYS A 167 1.27 10.67 11.58
N LEU A 168 2.14 11.68 11.50
CA LEU A 168 1.74 13.07 11.63
C LEU A 168 0.81 13.51 10.49
N VAL A 169 1.08 13.10 9.26
CA VAL A 169 0.22 13.37 8.11
C VAL A 169 -1.08 12.56 8.20
N CYS A 170 -1.01 11.27 8.55
CA CYS A 170 -2.19 10.42 8.77
C CYS A 170 -3.14 11.06 9.77
N ASN A 171 -2.62 11.47 10.92
CA ASN A 171 -3.41 12.13 11.97
C ASN A 171 -4.02 13.45 11.48
N LYS A 172 -3.29 14.22 10.66
CA LYS A 172 -3.80 15.48 10.10
C LYS A 172 -4.92 15.27 9.08
N LEU A 173 -4.82 14.24 8.25
CA LEU A 173 -5.84 13.90 7.25
C LEU A 173 -7.07 13.24 7.90
N ASN A 174 -6.87 12.39 8.91
CA ASN A 174 -7.93 11.77 9.71
C ASN A 174 -8.72 12.77 10.54
N ALA A 175 -8.12 13.90 10.94
CA ALA A 175 -8.80 14.96 11.68
C ALA A 175 -9.84 15.75 10.85
N ARG A 176 -10.09 15.40 9.58
CA ARG A 176 -11.20 15.96 8.82
C ARG A 176 -12.52 15.46 9.41
N PRO A 177 -13.46 16.33 9.82
CA PRO A 177 -14.76 15.87 10.27
C PRO A 177 -15.44 15.16 9.10
N VAL A 178 -15.56 13.84 9.18
CA VAL A 178 -16.45 13.09 8.30
C VAL A 178 -17.85 13.59 8.62
N LYS A 179 -18.35 14.56 7.84
CA LYS A 179 -19.79 14.68 7.67
C LYS A 179 -20.21 13.33 7.12
N LYS A 180 -20.80 12.49 7.98
CA LYS A 180 -21.64 11.39 7.53
C LYS A 180 -22.77 12.05 6.74
N VAL A 181 -22.58 12.23 5.45
CA VAL A 181 -23.67 12.54 4.53
C VAL A 181 -24.32 11.19 4.28
N PRO A 182 -25.54 10.94 4.79
CA PRO A 182 -26.31 9.80 4.30
C PRO A 182 -26.55 10.05 2.82
N ALA A 183 -26.33 9.03 2.00
CA ALA A 183 -26.58 9.10 0.57
C ALA A 183 -28.05 9.48 0.30
N THR A 184 -28.31 10.73 -0.06
CA THR A 184 -29.50 11.16 -0.79
C THR A 184 -29.17 12.42 -1.59
N GLU A 185 -29.67 12.42 -2.83
CA GLU A 185 -29.50 13.31 -3.99
C GLU A 185 -29.37 14.84 -3.79
N PRO A 186 -28.89 15.59 -4.82
CA PRO A 186 -28.40 16.94 -4.68
C PRO A 186 -29.52 17.98 -4.79
N SER A 187 -29.69 18.82 -3.76
CA SER A 187 -30.38 20.09 -3.89
C SER A 187 -29.47 21.23 -3.43
N GLN A 188 -29.24 22.16 -4.34
CA GLN A 188 -28.65 23.47 -4.09
C GLN A 188 -29.41 24.16 -2.95
N ASP A 189 -28.68 24.72 -2.00
CA ASP A 189 -28.92 26.10 -1.56
C ASP A 189 -27.77 26.61 -0.70
N ASN A 190 -27.35 27.83 -1.04
CA ASN A 190 -26.29 28.58 -0.39
C ASN A 190 -26.71 28.98 1.03
N ILE A 191 -26.06 28.42 2.05
CA ILE A 191 -26.08 29.00 3.39
C ILE A 191 -24.63 29.10 3.87
N LEU A 192 -24.16 30.34 3.97
CA LEU A 192 -22.88 30.71 4.58
C LEU A 192 -22.83 30.15 6.02
N PRO A 193 -21.73 29.53 6.47
CA PRO A 193 -21.61 29.18 7.88
C PRO A 193 -21.36 30.45 8.68
N ALA A 194 -22.20 30.66 9.70
CA ALA A 194 -21.92 31.59 10.78
C ALA A 194 -20.59 31.23 11.46
N GLU A 195 -19.83 32.25 11.85
CA GLU A 195 -18.56 32.10 12.54
C GLU A 195 -18.75 31.38 13.88
N ASP A 196 -18.18 30.18 13.99
CA ASP A 196 -18.05 29.48 15.27
C ASP A 196 -16.82 30.01 16.03
N ASP A 197 -17.09 30.43 17.27
CA ASP A 197 -16.17 30.99 18.28
C ASP A 197 -14.99 30.03 18.58
N PRO A 198 -13.72 30.46 18.48
CA PRO A 198 -12.56 29.57 18.49
C PRO A 198 -12.08 29.11 19.88
N ASP A 199 -12.83 29.33 20.97
CA ASP A 199 -12.29 29.19 22.35
C ASP A 199 -12.89 28.03 23.18
N SER A 200 -13.25 26.89 22.55
CA SER A 200 -13.67 25.66 23.26
C SER A 200 -12.71 24.48 23.03
N ASP A 201 -11.48 24.62 23.50
CA ASP A 201 -10.37 23.67 23.28
C ASP A 201 -10.24 22.58 24.37
N ASN A 202 -11.38 22.06 24.86
CA ASN A 202 -11.46 21.02 25.90
C ASN A 202 -12.07 19.70 25.42
N LYS A 203 -12.11 19.44 24.11
CA LYS A 203 -12.38 18.08 23.62
C LYS A 203 -11.04 17.35 23.51
N GLU A 204 -10.77 16.45 24.45
CA GLU A 204 -9.86 15.35 24.18
C GLU A 204 -10.30 14.73 22.86
N ILE A 205 -9.42 14.72 21.86
CA ILE A 205 -9.70 14.07 20.58
C ILE A 205 -9.87 12.58 20.93
N PRO A 206 -11.08 12.00 20.77
CA PRO A 206 -11.30 10.60 21.12
C PRO A 206 -10.35 9.72 20.30
N LYS A 207 -9.68 8.77 20.96
CA LYS A 207 -8.82 7.76 20.29
C LYS A 207 -9.59 6.93 19.24
N GLU A 208 -10.92 6.97 19.27
CA GLU A 208 -11.81 6.27 18.33
C GLU A 208 -12.11 7.04 17.03
N LEU A 209 -11.48 8.20 16.78
CA LEU A 209 -11.66 8.99 15.55
C LEU A 209 -10.51 8.80 14.52
N PHE A 210 -9.66 7.80 14.71
CA PHE A 210 -8.52 7.54 13.83
C PHE A 210 -8.74 6.22 13.11
N ASP A 211 -9.25 6.30 11.88
CA ASP A 211 -9.36 5.15 10.99
C ASP A 211 -8.01 4.99 10.26
N GLU A 212 -7.05 4.34 10.92
CA GLU A 212 -5.77 3.92 10.29
C GLU A 212 -6.00 3.00 9.08
N THR A 213 -7.18 2.39 8.98
CA THR A 213 -7.58 1.47 7.92
C THR A 213 -8.16 2.14 6.68
N ASN A 214 -8.28 3.48 6.61
CA ASN A 214 -8.77 4.13 5.39
C ASN A 214 -7.68 4.10 4.29
N PRO A 215 -7.83 3.27 3.23
CA PRO A 215 -6.78 3.08 2.23
C PRO A 215 -6.48 4.36 1.45
N ARG A 216 -7.45 5.28 1.33
CA ARG A 216 -7.24 6.56 0.63
C ARG A 216 -6.30 7.48 1.41
N ILE A 217 -6.47 7.53 2.73
CA ILE A 217 -5.65 8.37 3.60
C ILE A 217 -4.23 7.81 3.68
N HIS A 218 -4.10 6.48 3.74
CA HIS A 218 -2.81 5.80 3.69
C HIS A 218 -2.02 6.19 2.43
N VAL A 219 -2.64 6.07 1.24
CA VAL A 219 -1.99 6.41 -0.04
C VAL A 219 -1.63 7.90 -0.14
N GLU A 220 -2.47 8.81 0.35
CA GLU A 220 -2.19 10.26 0.37
C GLU A 220 -1.01 10.58 1.31
N CYS A 221 -0.95 9.97 2.50
CA CYS A 221 0.13 10.16 3.45
C CYS A 221 1.45 9.60 2.94
N GLN A 222 1.41 8.40 2.41
CA GLN A 222 2.55 7.75 1.79
C GLN A 222 3.12 8.65 0.68
N SER A 223 2.25 9.11 -0.24
CA SER A 223 2.63 10.05 -1.28
C SER A 223 3.33 11.28 -0.70
N THR A 224 2.81 11.92 0.36
CA THR A 224 3.49 13.10 0.94
C THR A 224 4.86 12.80 1.56
N CYS A 225 5.05 11.60 2.12
CA CYS A 225 6.35 11.14 2.62
C CYS A 225 7.31 10.83 1.46
N ASP A 226 6.76 10.37 0.33
CA ASP A 226 7.47 9.97 -0.90
C ASP A 226 8.14 11.14 -1.64
N HIS A 227 7.62 12.37 -1.52
CA HIS A 227 8.03 13.57 -2.31
C HIS A 227 9.51 13.96 -2.16
N ARG A 228 10.30 13.26 -1.33
CA ARG A 228 11.73 13.51 -1.12
C ARG A 228 12.64 12.40 -1.62
N GLN A 229 12.11 11.32 -2.20
CA GLN A 229 12.93 10.22 -2.68
C GLN A 229 13.20 10.29 -4.18
N ARG A 230 14.49 10.29 -4.54
CA ARG A 230 14.94 10.30 -5.94
C ARG A 230 14.51 9.06 -6.73
N ILE A 231 14.22 7.92 -6.07
CA ILE A 231 13.68 6.71 -6.72
C ILE A 231 12.33 7.00 -7.37
N ILE A 232 11.43 7.55 -6.58
CA ILE A 232 10.04 7.82 -6.97
C ILE A 232 10.02 8.93 -8.01
N MET A 233 10.90 9.93 -7.88
CA MET A 233 11.09 10.93 -8.92
C MET A 233 11.44 10.33 -10.28
N LEU A 234 12.29 9.29 -10.33
CA LEU A 234 12.68 8.64 -11.59
C LEU A 234 11.54 7.80 -12.18
N ALA A 235 10.84 7.04 -11.33
CA ALA A 235 9.67 6.28 -11.73
C ALA A 235 8.56 7.19 -12.26
N ASN A 236 8.24 8.26 -11.53
CA ASN A 236 7.28 9.28 -11.91
C ASN A 236 7.66 9.94 -13.25
N THR A 237 8.93 10.31 -13.48
CA THR A 237 9.31 10.89 -14.78
C THR A 237 9.10 9.92 -15.92
N LEU A 238 9.40 8.64 -15.74
CA LEU A 238 9.20 7.64 -16.78
C LEU A 238 7.71 7.47 -17.08
N THR A 239 6.85 7.43 -16.06
CA THR A 239 5.40 7.41 -16.22
C THR A 239 4.89 8.67 -16.90
N PHE A 240 5.29 9.87 -16.46
CA PHE A 240 4.87 11.13 -17.06
C PHE A 240 5.32 11.27 -18.52
N LEU A 241 6.55 10.86 -18.82
CA LEU A 241 7.06 10.85 -20.20
C LEU A 241 6.23 9.89 -21.07
N ALA A 242 5.89 8.71 -20.56
CA ALA A 242 5.03 7.76 -21.27
C ALA A 242 3.60 8.29 -21.45
N CYS A 243 3.08 9.06 -20.49
CA CYS A 243 1.77 9.72 -20.58
C CYS A 243 1.76 10.99 -21.44
N GLY A 244 2.87 11.35 -22.10
CA GLY A 244 2.94 12.50 -22.99
C GLY A 244 2.99 13.86 -22.28
N VAL A 245 3.44 13.90 -21.02
CA VAL A 245 3.63 15.15 -20.28
C VAL A 245 4.66 16.04 -20.99
N SER A 246 4.28 17.29 -21.26
CA SER A 246 5.15 18.24 -21.96
C SER A 246 6.42 18.57 -21.17
N ASP A 247 7.48 18.99 -21.86
CA ASP A 247 8.73 19.39 -21.21
C ASP A 247 8.55 20.54 -20.20
N GLN A 248 7.62 21.47 -20.48
CA GLN A 248 7.32 22.57 -19.57
C GLN A 248 6.69 22.08 -18.26
N VAL A 249 5.72 21.16 -18.36
CA VAL A 249 5.10 20.56 -17.17
C VAL A 249 6.12 19.71 -16.42
N ASN A 250 6.95 18.92 -17.11
CA ASN A 250 7.99 18.15 -16.45
C ASN A 250 9.06 19.02 -15.78
N GLN A 251 9.39 20.20 -16.33
CA GLN A 251 10.27 21.16 -15.66
C GLN A 251 9.66 21.68 -14.36
N PHE A 252 8.36 21.98 -14.36
CA PHE A 252 7.65 22.38 -13.15
C PHE A 252 7.60 21.25 -12.11
N LEU A 253 7.26 20.03 -12.52
CA LEU A 253 7.22 18.85 -11.65
C LEU A 253 8.60 18.53 -11.06
N ASN A 254 9.67 18.74 -11.84
CA ASN A 254 11.04 18.63 -11.36
C ASN A 254 11.39 19.72 -10.34
N TYR A 255 10.96 20.96 -10.58
CA TYR A 255 11.15 22.06 -9.64
C TYR A 255 10.53 21.78 -8.26
N ILE A 256 9.32 21.20 -8.22
CA ILE A 256 8.63 20.85 -6.97
C ILE A 256 9.04 19.47 -6.40
N GLY A 257 9.98 18.76 -7.04
CA GLY A 257 10.53 17.50 -6.54
C GLY A 257 9.68 16.26 -6.79
N ILE A 258 8.68 16.33 -7.69
CA ILE A 258 7.81 15.18 -8.01
C ILE A 258 8.40 14.31 -9.12
N SER A 259 9.19 14.89 -10.02
CA SER A 259 9.82 14.18 -11.14
C SER A 259 11.30 14.54 -11.27
N SER A 260 12.10 13.67 -11.87
CA SER A 260 13.42 13.97 -12.40
C SER A 260 13.37 14.69 -13.77
N SER A 261 14.54 15.13 -14.25
CA SER A 261 14.67 15.74 -15.57
C SER A 261 14.33 14.78 -16.72
N CYS A 262 13.82 15.32 -17.83
CA CYS A 262 13.54 14.57 -19.04
C CYS A 262 14.81 13.86 -19.59
N LYS A 263 15.98 14.48 -19.44
CA LYS A 263 17.28 13.86 -19.78
C LYS A 263 17.56 12.59 -18.97
N THR A 264 17.24 12.62 -17.67
CA THR A 264 17.39 11.46 -16.78
C THR A 264 16.48 10.32 -17.19
N ALA A 265 15.22 10.62 -17.55
CA ALA A 265 14.29 9.62 -18.05
C ALA A 265 14.76 9.00 -19.37
N HIS A 266 15.24 9.80 -20.33
CA HIS A 266 15.81 9.27 -21.58
C HIS A 266 17.03 8.36 -21.34
N GLN A 267 17.90 8.70 -20.38
CA GLN A 267 19.02 7.83 -20.00
C GLN A 267 18.53 6.50 -19.39
N ALA A 268 17.55 6.56 -18.49
CA ALA A 268 16.94 5.37 -17.91
C ALA A 268 16.27 4.50 -18.97
N LEU A 269 15.50 5.08 -19.91
CA LEU A 269 14.89 4.35 -21.03
C LEU A 269 15.94 3.70 -21.93
N ARG A 270 17.06 4.38 -22.22
CA ARG A 270 18.15 3.76 -22.99
C ARG A 270 18.73 2.54 -22.27
N ARG A 271 18.92 2.63 -20.94
CA ARG A 271 19.42 1.51 -20.13
C ARG A 271 18.44 0.35 -20.11
N LEU A 272 17.15 0.62 -19.83
CA LEU A 272 16.08 -0.38 -19.85
C LEU A 272 15.92 -1.01 -21.25
N GLY A 273 16.07 -0.21 -22.30
CA GLY A 273 16.07 -0.67 -23.69
C GLY A 273 17.23 -1.62 -23.98
N HIS A 274 18.44 -1.32 -23.50
CA HIS A 274 19.59 -2.21 -23.62
C HIS A 274 19.37 -3.55 -22.92
N GLN A 275 18.90 -3.52 -21.66
CA GLN A 275 18.55 -4.72 -20.91
C GLN A 275 17.46 -5.54 -21.61
N SER A 276 16.45 -4.86 -22.19
CA SER A 276 15.41 -5.53 -22.95
C SER A 276 15.97 -6.21 -24.20
N LYS A 277 16.90 -5.56 -24.92
CA LYS A 277 17.58 -6.14 -26.07
C LYS A 277 18.39 -7.38 -25.67
N GLU A 278 19.14 -7.32 -24.57
CA GLU A 278 19.89 -8.46 -24.04
C GLU A 278 18.97 -9.63 -23.68
N LYS A 279 17.85 -9.36 -22.98
CA LYS A 279 16.84 -10.38 -22.63
C LYS A 279 16.24 -11.04 -23.86
N ILE A 280 15.90 -10.24 -24.88
CA ILE A 280 15.36 -10.74 -26.15
C ILE A 280 16.40 -11.59 -26.88
N SER A 281 17.65 -11.14 -26.95
CA SER A 281 18.74 -11.88 -27.59
C SER A 281 18.97 -13.22 -26.90
N ALA A 282 18.97 -13.25 -25.56
CA ALA A 282 19.10 -14.47 -24.78
C ALA A 282 17.96 -15.44 -25.07
N LYS A 283 16.70 -14.97 -25.02
CA LYS A 283 15.54 -15.81 -25.36
C LYS A 283 15.55 -16.35 -26.78
N ILE A 284 15.93 -15.53 -27.77
CA ILE A 284 16.02 -15.99 -29.16
C ILE A 284 17.11 -17.05 -29.32
N SER A 285 18.22 -16.92 -28.59
CA SER A 285 19.31 -17.90 -28.61
C SER A 285 18.96 -19.21 -27.90
N GLU A 286 18.00 -19.17 -26.99
CA GLU A 286 17.54 -20.32 -26.23
C GLU A 286 16.56 -21.15 -27.06
N SER A 287 17.02 -22.33 -27.49
CA SER A 287 16.18 -23.26 -28.26
C SER A 287 15.17 -23.94 -27.32
N ILE A 288 13.90 -23.98 -27.71
CA ILE A 288 12.82 -24.65 -26.95
C ILE A 288 13.15 -26.15 -26.80
N LEU A 289 13.57 -26.77 -27.90
CA LEU A 289 14.07 -28.14 -27.97
C LEU A 289 15.26 -28.19 -28.93
N LYS A 290 15.96 -29.32 -28.98
CA LYS A 290 17.12 -29.53 -29.88
C LYS A 290 16.84 -29.14 -31.34
N ASN A 291 15.59 -29.28 -31.79
CA ASN A 291 15.16 -29.02 -33.17
C ASN A 291 14.12 -27.89 -33.30
N LEU A 292 13.71 -27.23 -32.20
CA LEU A 292 12.65 -26.24 -32.21
C LEU A 292 13.19 -24.89 -31.71
N ALA A 293 13.21 -23.91 -32.63
CA ALA A 293 13.56 -22.55 -32.29
C ALA A 293 12.38 -21.85 -31.58
N PRO A 294 12.62 -20.78 -30.82
CA PRO A 294 11.55 -20.01 -30.21
C PRO A 294 10.56 -19.47 -31.24
N PHE A 295 9.29 -19.40 -30.85
CA PHE A 295 8.26 -18.86 -31.72
C PHE A 295 8.35 -17.34 -31.77
N LEU A 296 8.44 -16.79 -32.98
CA LEU A 296 8.33 -15.37 -33.23
C LEU A 296 6.94 -15.07 -33.78
N CYS A 297 6.09 -14.48 -32.96
CA CYS A 297 4.82 -13.94 -33.41
C CYS A 297 5.03 -12.49 -33.86
N ILE A 298 4.45 -12.14 -35.00
CA ILE A 298 4.39 -10.76 -35.48
C ILE A 298 2.92 -10.45 -35.70
N ASP A 299 2.43 -9.49 -34.94
CA ASP A 299 1.03 -9.07 -34.98
C ASP A 299 0.93 -7.55 -35.13
N ASN A 300 -0.13 -7.11 -35.77
CA ASN A 300 -0.46 -5.70 -35.86
C ASN A 300 -1.35 -5.36 -34.67
N LEU A 301 -0.74 -4.89 -33.58
CA LEU A 301 -1.48 -4.41 -32.42
C LEU A 301 -1.81 -2.93 -32.63
N ASP A 302 -3.10 -2.68 -32.88
CA ASP A 302 -3.67 -1.34 -32.88
C ASP A 302 -4.01 -0.91 -31.46
N PHE A 303 -3.51 0.24 -31.04
CA PHE A 303 -3.87 0.86 -29.76
C PHE A 303 -4.76 2.06 -30.00
N GLU A 304 -5.99 2.07 -29.47
CA GLU A 304 -6.82 3.27 -29.46
C GLU A 304 -6.52 4.09 -28.20
N GLN A 305 -5.95 5.28 -28.37
CA GLN A 305 -5.99 6.29 -27.32
C GLN A 305 -7.37 6.93 -27.31
N LYS A 306 -8.16 6.64 -26.27
CA LYS A 306 -9.44 7.32 -26.03
C LYS A 306 -9.22 8.57 -25.19
N VAL A 307 -9.66 9.71 -25.71
CA VAL A 307 -9.70 10.96 -24.95
C VAL A 307 -11.13 11.13 -24.42
N HIS A 308 -11.28 11.19 -23.10
CA HIS A 308 -12.60 11.28 -22.46
C HIS A 308 -13.31 12.61 -22.75
N ASP A 309 -12.58 13.72 -22.79
CA ASP A 309 -13.10 15.06 -23.12
C ASP A 309 -12.63 15.49 -24.51
N LYS A 310 -13.43 15.20 -25.54
CA LYS A 310 -13.14 15.57 -26.93
C LYS A 310 -13.20 17.09 -27.10
N SER A 311 -12.16 17.68 -27.69
CA SER A 311 -12.12 19.11 -28.04
C SER A 311 -11.46 19.31 -29.40
N LEU A 312 -11.54 20.52 -29.97
CA LEU A 312 -10.95 20.82 -31.29
C LEU A 312 -9.41 20.64 -31.22
N GLY A 313 -8.92 19.55 -31.83
CA GLY A 313 -7.51 19.15 -31.84
C GLY A 313 -7.16 18.00 -30.88
N TRP A 314 -8.11 17.52 -30.07
CA TRP A 314 -7.95 16.38 -29.16
C TRP A 314 -9.09 15.40 -29.40
N GLU A 315 -8.85 14.48 -30.32
CA GLU A 315 -9.75 13.38 -30.67
C GLU A 315 -9.12 12.04 -30.30
N ASN A 316 -9.92 10.96 -30.35
CA ASN A 316 -9.35 9.63 -30.21
C ASN A 316 -8.34 9.39 -31.32
N GLN A 317 -7.20 8.80 -30.97
CA GLN A 317 -6.14 8.52 -31.93
C GLN A 317 -5.87 7.02 -31.96
N MET A 318 -5.95 6.44 -33.15
CA MET A 318 -5.50 5.08 -33.40
C MET A 318 -3.99 5.10 -33.62
N PHE A 319 -3.27 4.33 -32.84
CA PHE A 319 -1.84 4.09 -33.00
C PHE A 319 -1.64 2.74 -33.65
N HIS A 320 -1.21 2.78 -34.90
CA HIS A 320 -0.84 1.60 -35.66
C HIS A 320 0.61 1.24 -35.37
N GLY A 321 0.84 -0.02 -35.01
CA GLY A 321 2.18 -0.54 -34.78
C GLY A 321 2.27 -2.02 -35.12
N THR A 322 3.36 -2.40 -35.78
CA THR A 322 3.71 -3.80 -35.90
C THR A 322 4.54 -4.18 -34.69
N TRP A 323 3.97 -5.06 -33.88
CA TRP A 323 4.59 -5.59 -32.68
C TRP A 323 4.94 -7.04 -32.90
N GLY A 324 6.07 -7.46 -32.35
CA GLY A 324 6.43 -8.86 -32.31
C GLY A 324 6.49 -9.33 -30.88
N TYR A 325 6.42 -10.63 -30.67
CA TYR A 325 6.82 -11.20 -29.41
C TYR A 325 7.47 -12.56 -29.61
N VAL A 326 8.47 -12.83 -28.77
CA VAL A 326 9.11 -14.15 -28.66
C VAL A 326 8.39 -14.92 -27.58
N HIS A 327 7.97 -16.13 -27.90
CA HIS A 327 7.23 -17.01 -27.00
C HIS A 327 7.89 -18.39 -26.91
N HIS A 328 8.05 -18.85 -25.67
CA HIS A 328 8.42 -20.21 -25.33
C HIS A 328 7.18 -20.89 -24.73
N PRO A 329 6.66 -21.97 -25.34
CA PRO A 329 5.51 -22.68 -24.79
C PRO A 329 5.82 -23.23 -23.40
N ASN A 330 4.76 -23.46 -22.62
CA ASN A 330 4.88 -24.07 -21.30
C ASN A 330 5.65 -25.41 -21.43
N PRO A 331 6.74 -25.61 -20.66
CA PRO A 331 7.50 -26.86 -20.64
C PRO A 331 6.65 -28.12 -20.38
N GLU A 332 5.57 -28.01 -19.61
CA GLU A 332 4.66 -29.12 -19.31
C GLU A 332 3.92 -29.60 -20.56
N ILE A 333 3.43 -28.65 -21.37
CA ILE A 333 2.76 -28.94 -22.65
C ILE A 333 3.78 -29.53 -23.65
N LEU A 334 5.01 -29.03 -23.64
CA LEU A 334 6.06 -29.59 -24.51
C LEU A 334 6.43 -31.02 -24.10
N ALA A 335 6.37 -31.34 -22.81
CA ALA A 335 6.65 -32.68 -22.31
C ALA A 335 5.53 -33.69 -22.64
N SER A 336 4.28 -33.24 -22.82
CA SER A 336 3.17 -34.12 -23.21
C SER A 336 3.19 -34.51 -24.69
N ILE A 337 3.97 -33.80 -25.53
CA ILE A 337 4.01 -34.04 -26.98
C ILE A 337 5.15 -35.03 -27.31
N PRO A 338 4.90 -36.10 -28.10
CA PRO A 338 5.95 -37.00 -28.55
C PRO A 338 7.02 -36.27 -29.37
N ALA A 339 8.29 -36.52 -29.06
CA ALA A 339 9.41 -35.87 -29.76
C ALA A 339 9.46 -36.19 -31.27
N ALA A 340 8.85 -37.29 -31.71
CA ALA A 340 8.75 -37.66 -33.13
C ALA A 340 7.85 -36.68 -33.92
N ASP A 341 6.85 -36.09 -33.26
CA ASP A 341 5.90 -35.17 -33.89
C ASP A 341 6.49 -33.76 -34.03
N LEU A 342 7.51 -33.43 -33.24
CA LEU A 342 8.21 -32.14 -33.23
C LEU A 342 9.39 -32.12 -34.21
N THR A 343 9.15 -32.63 -35.43
CA THR A 343 10.14 -32.73 -36.51
C THR A 343 9.65 -32.00 -37.77
N LEU A 344 10.60 -31.56 -38.61
CA LEU A 344 10.25 -30.90 -39.87
C LEU A 344 9.53 -31.88 -40.82
N GLU A 345 9.90 -33.15 -40.78
CA GLU A 345 9.32 -34.22 -41.58
C GLU A 345 7.86 -34.49 -41.20
N SER A 346 7.56 -34.54 -39.89
CA SER A 346 6.19 -34.67 -39.40
C SER A 346 5.34 -33.47 -39.83
N TYR A 347 5.86 -32.25 -39.65
CA TYR A 347 5.20 -31.02 -40.12
C TYR A 347 4.91 -31.04 -41.63
N GLN A 348 5.89 -31.41 -42.45
CA GLN A 348 5.70 -31.49 -43.91
C GLN A 348 4.66 -32.53 -44.30
N SER A 349 4.66 -33.69 -43.64
CA SER A 349 3.69 -34.76 -43.87
C SER A 349 2.28 -34.32 -43.50
N ALA A 350 2.12 -33.64 -42.36
CA ALA A 350 0.84 -33.07 -41.95
C ALA A 350 0.36 -32.00 -42.94
N MET A 351 1.24 -31.06 -43.32
CA MET A 351 0.92 -29.99 -44.28
C MET A 351 0.56 -30.50 -45.67
N ALA A 352 1.11 -31.64 -46.10
CA ALA A 352 0.76 -32.25 -47.38
C ALA A 352 -0.71 -32.70 -47.45
N SER A 353 -1.34 -32.97 -46.30
CA SER A 353 -2.75 -33.37 -46.20
C SER A 353 -3.73 -32.18 -46.21
N VAL A 354 -3.24 -30.97 -45.92
CA VAL A 354 -4.07 -29.75 -45.75
C VAL A 354 -4.84 -29.36 -47.03
N PRO A 355 -4.26 -29.43 -48.25
CA PRO A 355 -5.01 -29.06 -49.46
C PRO A 355 -6.26 -29.91 -49.71
N SER A 356 -6.25 -31.17 -49.23
CA SER A 356 -7.39 -32.10 -49.30
C SER A 356 -8.28 -32.08 -48.06
N PHE A 357 -7.93 -31.29 -47.04
CA PHE A 357 -8.69 -31.23 -45.80
C PHE A 357 -9.94 -30.35 -45.97
N GLU A 358 -11.11 -30.96 -45.92
CA GLU A 358 -12.38 -30.23 -46.01
C GLU A 358 -12.80 -29.72 -44.63
N VAL A 359 -12.76 -28.40 -44.45
CA VAL A 359 -13.22 -27.75 -43.22
C VAL A 359 -14.75 -27.68 -43.23
N LEU A 360 -15.39 -28.51 -42.42
CA LEU A 360 -16.86 -28.54 -42.32
C LEU A 360 -17.34 -27.70 -41.14
N PRO A 361 -18.47 -26.96 -41.25
CA PRO A 361 -18.99 -26.14 -40.15
C PRO A 361 -19.19 -26.90 -38.83
N LYS A 362 -19.55 -28.19 -38.90
CA LYS A 362 -19.71 -29.06 -37.72
C LYS A 362 -18.43 -29.24 -36.90
N MET A 363 -17.25 -28.96 -37.45
CA MET A 363 -15.98 -29.01 -36.72
C MET A 363 -15.83 -27.87 -35.70
N PHE A 364 -16.66 -26.81 -35.83
CA PHE A 364 -16.69 -25.67 -34.90
C PHE A 364 -17.93 -25.71 -33.99
N LEU A 365 -18.77 -26.73 -34.12
CA LEU A 365 -19.92 -26.92 -33.25
C LEU A 365 -19.53 -27.88 -32.12
N PRO A 366 -20.08 -27.68 -30.90
CA PRO A 366 -19.89 -28.62 -29.82
C PRO A 366 -20.36 -30.01 -30.23
N SER A 367 -19.62 -31.03 -29.80
CA SER A 367 -20.10 -32.40 -29.82
C SER A 367 -21.23 -32.59 -28.82
N LEU A 368 -22.02 -33.66 -28.99
CA LEU A 368 -23.11 -33.99 -28.06
C LEU A 368 -22.59 -34.18 -26.62
N ASP A 369 -21.42 -34.81 -26.46
CA ASP A 369 -20.81 -35.05 -25.16
C ASP A 369 -20.36 -33.73 -24.49
N GLU A 370 -19.84 -32.79 -25.28
CA GLU A 370 -19.49 -31.44 -24.79
C GLU A 370 -20.73 -30.64 -24.40
N GLU A 371 -21.82 -30.77 -25.15
CA GLU A 371 -23.09 -30.10 -24.89
C GLU A 371 -23.77 -30.64 -23.62
N GLU A 372 -23.73 -31.97 -23.40
CA GLU A 372 -24.21 -32.60 -22.15
C GLU A 372 -23.34 -32.18 -20.95
N SER A 373 -22.01 -32.16 -21.11
CA SER A 373 -21.09 -31.66 -20.09
C SER A 373 -21.36 -30.20 -19.74
N TRP A 374 -21.60 -29.35 -20.75
CA TRP A 374 -21.95 -27.94 -20.57
C TRP A 374 -23.29 -27.77 -19.85
N GLU A 375 -24.29 -28.58 -20.17
CA GLU A 375 -25.58 -28.59 -19.48
C GLU A 375 -25.41 -28.94 -17.99
N LEU A 376 -24.55 -29.90 -17.67
CA LEU A 376 -24.23 -30.26 -16.28
C LEU A 376 -23.53 -29.12 -15.53
N VAL A 377 -22.59 -28.40 -16.18
CA VAL A 377 -21.95 -27.21 -15.59
C VAL A 377 -22.98 -26.15 -15.21
N LEU A 378 -23.90 -25.83 -16.14
CA LEU A 378 -24.96 -24.84 -15.89
C LEU A 378 -25.90 -25.28 -14.76
N LYS A 379 -26.32 -26.55 -14.76
CA LYS A 379 -27.17 -27.11 -13.71
C LYS A 379 -26.51 -27.04 -12.34
N ALA A 380 -25.22 -27.38 -12.26
CA ALA A 380 -24.46 -27.35 -11.01
C ALA A 380 -24.32 -25.93 -10.45
N GLN A 381 -23.96 -24.96 -11.31
CA GLN A 381 -23.84 -23.55 -10.92
C GLN A 381 -25.18 -22.96 -10.46
N ILE A 382 -26.28 -23.27 -11.15
CA ILE A 382 -27.62 -22.83 -10.75
C ILE A 382 -28.01 -23.48 -9.41
N ALA A 383 -27.77 -24.78 -9.26
CA ALA A 383 -28.08 -25.51 -8.04
C ALA A 383 -27.33 -24.95 -6.83
N ASP A 384 -26.04 -24.64 -6.98
CA ASP A 384 -25.20 -24.08 -5.93
C ASP A 384 -25.76 -22.74 -5.40
N VAL A 385 -25.98 -21.78 -6.31
CA VAL A 385 -26.56 -20.47 -5.96
C VAL A 385 -27.96 -20.60 -5.38
N PHE A 386 -28.79 -21.49 -5.94
CA PHE A 386 -30.16 -21.68 -5.48
C PHE A 386 -30.22 -22.27 -4.06
N LEU A 387 -29.33 -23.21 -3.75
CA LEU A 387 -29.24 -23.82 -2.43
C LEU A 387 -28.58 -22.90 -1.39
N GLU A 388 -27.65 -22.04 -1.81
CA GLU A 388 -26.99 -21.08 -0.93
C GLU A 388 -27.91 -19.91 -0.55
N TYR A 389 -28.67 -19.37 -1.51
CA TYR A 389 -29.39 -18.10 -1.32
C TYR A 389 -30.91 -18.19 -1.35
N VAL A 390 -31.52 -19.21 -1.96
CA VAL A 390 -32.96 -19.20 -2.27
C VAL A 390 -33.76 -20.21 -1.45
N ALA A 391 -33.31 -21.46 -1.40
CA ALA A 391 -34.11 -22.52 -0.79
C ALA A 391 -33.27 -23.67 -0.23
N SER A 392 -33.82 -24.40 0.74
CA SER A 392 -33.24 -25.65 1.25
C SER A 392 -34.03 -26.85 0.72
N PRO A 393 -33.39 -28.01 0.47
CA PRO A 393 -34.08 -29.19 -0.05
C PRO A 393 -35.06 -29.74 1.00
N ALA A 394 -36.27 -30.06 0.57
CA ALA A 394 -37.27 -30.71 1.43
C ALA A 394 -36.97 -32.21 1.66
N ASP A 395 -36.23 -32.85 0.76
CA ASP A 395 -35.80 -34.25 0.85
C ASP A 395 -34.30 -34.34 0.55
N SER A 396 -33.54 -34.99 1.44
CA SER A 396 -32.09 -35.17 1.32
C SER A 396 -31.69 -36.47 0.63
N LYS A 397 -32.66 -37.29 0.17
CA LYS A 397 -32.39 -38.57 -0.50
C LYS A 397 -31.89 -38.41 -1.93
N VAL A 398 -32.19 -37.30 -2.59
CA VAL A 398 -31.69 -37.00 -3.95
C VAL A 398 -30.60 -35.95 -3.83
N LEU A 399 -29.36 -36.37 -4.09
CA LEU A 399 -28.23 -35.47 -4.15
C LEU A 399 -28.34 -34.60 -5.41
N ILE A 400 -28.44 -33.28 -5.20
CA ILE A 400 -28.37 -32.30 -6.28
C ILE A 400 -26.88 -31.99 -6.51
N PRO A 401 -26.32 -32.23 -7.71
CA PRO A 401 -24.94 -31.86 -8.01
C PRO A 401 -24.80 -30.34 -7.95
N THR A 402 -23.92 -29.83 -7.08
CA THR A 402 -23.57 -28.40 -6.99
C THR A 402 -22.19 -28.10 -7.55
N SER A 403 -21.35 -29.12 -7.70
CA SER A 403 -20.03 -29.00 -8.31
C SER A 403 -20.10 -29.36 -9.81
N PRO A 404 -19.58 -28.50 -10.71
CA PRO A 404 -19.50 -28.82 -12.14
C PRO A 404 -18.55 -30.01 -12.40
N PRO A 405 -18.71 -30.72 -13.52
CA PRO A 405 -17.77 -31.77 -13.94
C PRO A 405 -16.35 -31.22 -14.11
N THR A 406 -15.35 -32.05 -13.81
CA THR A 406 -13.94 -31.67 -13.96
C THR A 406 -13.62 -31.45 -15.44
N VAL A 407 -13.30 -30.21 -15.81
CA VAL A 407 -12.80 -29.84 -17.13
C VAL A 407 -11.28 -29.85 -17.12
N ASP A 408 -10.66 -30.13 -18.26
CA ASP A 408 -9.22 -29.99 -18.43
C ASP A 408 -8.81 -28.53 -18.21
N GLN A 409 -8.15 -28.25 -17.09
CA GLN A 409 -7.78 -26.89 -16.71
C GLN A 409 -6.44 -26.56 -17.34
N LEU A 410 -6.44 -25.54 -18.20
CA LEU A 410 -5.19 -24.92 -18.63
C LEU A 410 -4.55 -24.23 -17.41
N SER A 411 -3.23 -24.37 -17.26
CA SER A 411 -2.49 -23.64 -16.23
C SER A 411 -2.76 -22.14 -16.36
N SER A 412 -3.03 -21.51 -15.22
CA SER A 412 -3.18 -20.05 -15.10
C SER A 412 -1.84 -19.31 -15.04
N ASP A 413 -0.72 -19.99 -15.28
CA ASP A 413 0.61 -19.40 -15.23
C ASP A 413 0.80 -18.35 -16.33
N LEU A 414 1.48 -17.25 -15.96
CA LEU A 414 1.84 -16.20 -16.89
C LEU A 414 2.73 -16.77 -18.00
N SER A 415 2.29 -16.61 -19.26
CA SER A 415 3.07 -17.04 -20.42
C SER A 415 4.37 -16.26 -20.51
N ASP A 416 5.47 -16.96 -20.75
CA ASP A 416 6.80 -16.34 -20.79
C ASP A 416 7.07 -15.65 -22.14
N ILE A 417 6.50 -14.45 -22.30
CA ILE A 417 6.55 -13.67 -23.54
C ILE A 417 7.58 -12.55 -23.45
N ALA A 418 8.33 -12.29 -24.54
CA ALA A 418 9.17 -11.11 -24.67
C ALA A 418 8.75 -10.25 -25.86
N MET A 419 8.16 -9.09 -25.56
CA MET A 419 7.71 -8.12 -26.56
C MET A 419 8.87 -7.47 -27.31
N LEU A 420 8.68 -7.30 -28.62
CA LEU A 420 9.53 -6.63 -29.58
C LEU A 420 8.72 -5.50 -30.23
N LYS A 421 9.30 -4.31 -30.30
CA LYS A 421 8.77 -3.27 -31.18
C LYS A 421 9.47 -3.39 -32.52
N LEU A 422 8.74 -3.68 -33.60
CA LEU A 422 9.34 -3.92 -34.92
C LEU A 422 9.37 -2.65 -35.76
N MET A 423 8.20 -2.01 -35.99
CA MET A 423 8.10 -0.82 -36.85
C MET A 423 7.00 0.15 -36.38
N VAL A 424 7.11 1.41 -36.78
CA VAL A 424 6.02 2.38 -36.75
C VAL A 424 5.39 2.40 -38.15
N ALA A 425 4.19 1.83 -38.27
CA ALA A 425 3.30 1.71 -39.44
C ALA A 425 3.74 0.87 -40.67
N SER A 426 2.91 -0.14 -40.99
CA SER A 426 2.32 -0.45 -42.31
C SER A 426 1.41 -1.69 -42.15
N ASP A 427 0.09 -1.53 -42.34
CA ASP A 427 -0.98 -2.51 -42.06
C ASP A 427 -0.98 -3.79 -42.92
N ASN A 428 0.08 -4.06 -43.68
CA ASN A 428 -0.01 -4.95 -44.83
C ASN A 428 0.49 -6.39 -44.62
N SER A 429 0.63 -6.89 -43.38
CA SER A 429 0.57 -8.34 -43.16
C SER A 429 0.64 -8.76 -41.69
N ALA A 430 -0.35 -9.52 -41.22
CA ALA A 430 -0.12 -10.52 -40.19
C ALA A 430 0.67 -11.68 -40.83
N ARG A 431 1.87 -11.99 -40.31
CA ARG A 431 2.65 -13.17 -40.73
C ARG A 431 3.17 -13.87 -39.49
N PHE A 432 2.76 -15.12 -39.31
CA PHE A 432 3.42 -16.02 -38.39
C PHE A 432 4.66 -16.60 -39.06
N LEU A 433 5.82 -16.52 -38.40
CA LEU A 433 7.07 -17.12 -38.88
C LEU A 433 7.49 -18.22 -37.90
N ILE A 434 7.35 -19.48 -38.33
CA ILE A 434 7.92 -20.62 -37.61
C ILE A 434 9.33 -20.84 -38.15
N LEU A 435 10.35 -20.56 -37.33
CA LEU A 435 11.74 -20.80 -37.67
C LEU A 435 12.15 -22.19 -37.19
N PHE A 436 12.57 -23.06 -38.11
CA PHE A 436 13.24 -24.31 -37.76
C PHE A 436 14.76 -24.08 -37.74
N SER A 437 15.41 -24.45 -36.63
CA SER A 437 16.87 -24.36 -36.52
C SER A 437 17.50 -25.62 -37.10
N SER A 438 18.01 -25.55 -38.34
CA SER A 438 18.94 -26.55 -38.84
C SER A 438 20.34 -26.16 -38.38
N LYS A 439 20.91 -26.87 -37.39
CA LYS A 439 22.36 -26.79 -37.18
C LYS A 439 23.05 -27.30 -38.46
N PRO A 440 23.94 -26.54 -39.10
CA PRO A 440 24.84 -27.13 -40.06
C PRO A 440 25.75 -28.10 -39.29
N THR A 441 25.76 -29.36 -39.72
CA THR A 441 26.67 -30.41 -39.27
C THR A 441 28.13 -30.04 -39.46
#